data_AF-A0A1T2KUX7-F1
#
_entry.id   AF-A0A1T2KUX7-F1
#
_cell.length_a   1.000
_cell.length_b   1.000
_cell.length_c   1.000
_cell.angle_alpha   90.00
_cell.angle_beta   90.00
_cell.angle_gamma   90.00
#
_symmetry.space_group_name_H-M   'P 1'
#
loop_
_entity.id
_entity.type
_entity.pdbx_description
1 polymer ?
#
loop_
_entity_poly.entity_id
_entity_poly.type
_entity_poly.pdbx_seq_one_letter_code
_entity_poly.pdbx_strand_id
1 'polypeptide(L)'
;MLEKHFEGISYRLTVCNGELANCTMKLPAGVTGDGKHTIRQLVALERNEAQNNKRLHAPERQLVSIDTEAEGILRSRGLSSDSIPDRDVFIPLKGKTNATAGGKTIRLKHEEIHPDNTRLAIETARLLRLDIAGIDLIIKDISQSWLQSGGLICEVNAIPQMGPKAIRRMMEKMAKEDLTTPFHLVIHHETGMEQEAIRKLAHETDCNAWCDSGSIWINDIQISNAIKNSFMAANALLSHTISRSILCVMAEDEIKQFGLPVYRPTSISFMQKTEDKKLVEMLKQHTDTVLPDIELQTCTHTHCI
;
A
#
# COMPACT_ATOMS: atom_id res chain seq x y z
N MET A 1 -23.89 3.93 -21.29
CA MET A 1 -24.05 5.37 -21.01
C MET A 1 -23.74 6.13 -22.29
N LEU A 2 -24.50 7.18 -22.60
CA LEU A 2 -24.19 8.11 -23.69
C LEU A 2 -23.74 9.42 -23.05
N GLU A 3 -22.57 9.92 -23.42
CA GLU A 3 -21.98 11.13 -22.84
C GLU A 3 -21.43 12.05 -23.93
N LYS A 4 -21.30 13.34 -23.61
CA LYS A 4 -20.73 14.34 -24.50
C LYS A 4 -19.21 14.15 -24.60
N HIS A 5 -18.67 14.12 -25.81
CA HIS A 5 -17.22 14.10 -26.01
C HIS A 5 -16.60 15.42 -25.57
N PHE A 6 -15.51 15.35 -24.80
CA PHE A 6 -14.72 16.50 -24.37
C PHE A 6 -13.26 16.29 -24.76
N GLU A 7 -12.71 17.25 -25.49
CA GLU A 7 -11.31 17.20 -25.95
C GLU A 7 -10.35 17.64 -24.84
N GLY A 8 -9.33 16.81 -24.59
CA GLY A 8 -8.27 17.13 -23.64
C GLY A 8 -7.43 15.91 -23.27
N ILE A 9 -6.52 16.11 -22.34
CA ILE A 9 -5.69 15.06 -21.75
C ILE A 9 -6.39 14.56 -20.49
N SER A 10 -6.38 13.25 -20.28
CA SER A 10 -6.96 12.62 -19.10
C SER A 10 -5.94 12.60 -17.96
N TYR A 11 -6.32 13.18 -16.82
CA TYR A 11 -5.56 13.15 -15.58
C TYR A 11 -6.39 12.47 -14.49
N ARG A 12 -5.71 11.74 -13.60
CA ARG A 12 -6.29 11.23 -12.35
C ARG A 12 -5.67 11.96 -11.19
N LEU A 13 -6.49 12.74 -10.49
CA LEU A 13 -6.13 13.43 -9.25
C LEU A 13 -6.62 12.57 -8.08
N THR A 14 -5.70 12.04 -7.29
CA THR A 14 -6.02 11.26 -6.10
C THR A 14 -6.00 12.16 -4.88
N VAL A 15 -7.16 12.32 -4.25
CA VAL A 15 -7.33 13.07 -3.00
C VAL A 15 -7.37 12.07 -1.84
N CYS A 16 -6.72 12.42 -0.73
CA CYS A 16 -6.84 11.73 0.54
C CYS A 16 -6.89 12.76 1.68
N ASN A 17 -7.84 12.62 2.60
CA ASN A 17 -8.03 13.49 3.77
C ASN A 17 -8.01 14.98 3.43
N GLY A 18 -8.68 15.36 2.33
CA GLY A 18 -8.78 16.76 1.90
C GLY A 18 -7.51 17.32 1.23
N GLU A 19 -6.50 16.48 0.96
CA GLU A 19 -5.28 16.89 0.26
C GLU A 19 -5.08 16.12 -1.04
N LEU A 20 -4.43 16.74 -2.03
CA LEU A 20 -4.00 16.06 -3.24
C LEU A 20 -2.78 15.17 -2.94
N ALA A 21 -3.00 13.86 -2.87
CA ALA A 21 -1.97 12.87 -2.59
C ALA A 21 -1.12 12.51 -3.84
N ASN A 22 -1.75 12.51 -5.02
CA ASN A 22 -1.09 12.15 -6.27
C ASN A 22 -1.82 12.73 -7.47
N CYS A 23 -1.08 12.97 -8.56
CA CYS A 23 -1.68 13.27 -9.86
C CYS A 23 -0.93 12.50 -10.95
N THR A 24 -1.69 11.87 -11.83
CA THR A 24 -1.12 11.14 -12.96
C THR A 24 -1.80 11.52 -14.26
N MET A 25 -0.99 11.80 -15.28
CA MET A 25 -1.42 11.96 -16.66
C MET A 25 -1.51 10.59 -17.33
N LYS A 26 -2.62 10.30 -18.02
CA LYS A 26 -2.81 9.08 -18.81
C LYS A 26 -2.61 9.43 -20.29
N LEU A 27 -1.53 8.91 -20.87
CA LEU A 27 -1.27 9.03 -22.30
C LEU A 27 -1.69 7.75 -23.02
N PRO A 28 -2.22 7.85 -24.25
CA PRO A 28 -2.40 6.70 -25.10
C PRO A 28 -1.05 6.06 -25.43
N ALA A 29 -1.06 4.83 -25.96
CA ALA A 29 0.15 4.26 -26.52
C ALA A 29 0.66 5.13 -27.66
N GLY A 30 1.97 5.37 -27.70
CA GLY A 30 2.59 6.29 -28.63
C GLY A 30 4.05 6.53 -28.32
N VAL A 31 4.70 7.27 -29.21
CA VAL A 31 6.14 7.55 -29.16
C VAL A 31 6.39 9.05 -29.08
N THR A 32 7.46 9.45 -28.40
CA THR A 32 7.92 10.85 -28.39
C THR A 32 9.05 11.01 -29.39
N GLY A 33 8.94 12.01 -30.27
CA GLY A 33 9.98 12.35 -31.23
C GLY A 33 11.28 12.75 -30.55
N ASP A 34 12.39 12.37 -31.15
CA ASP A 34 13.73 12.80 -30.76
C ASP A 34 14.42 13.63 -31.86
N GLY A 35 13.68 13.96 -32.92
CA GLY A 35 14.16 14.70 -34.10
C GLY A 35 15.13 13.91 -34.99
N LYS A 36 15.32 12.60 -34.75
CA LYS A 36 16.32 11.79 -35.45
C LYS A 36 15.75 10.49 -36.02
N HIS A 37 14.92 9.81 -35.26
CA HIS A 37 14.39 8.50 -35.63
C HIS A 37 12.99 8.60 -36.25
N THR A 38 12.69 7.69 -37.17
CA THR A 38 11.33 7.56 -37.70
C THR A 38 10.39 7.00 -36.62
N ILE A 39 9.08 7.21 -36.77
CA ILE A 39 8.07 6.62 -35.87
C ILE A 39 8.24 5.10 -35.76
N ARG A 40 8.51 4.41 -36.86
CA ARG A 40 8.80 2.96 -36.88
C ARG A 40 10.01 2.61 -36.02
N GLN A 41 11.09 3.39 -36.11
CA GLN A 41 12.29 3.17 -35.31
C GLN A 41 12.04 3.46 -33.82
N LEU A 42 11.33 4.54 -33.50
CA LEU A 42 10.95 4.88 -32.12
C LEU A 42 10.09 3.78 -31.48
N VAL A 43 9.14 3.21 -32.23
CA VAL A 43 8.32 2.07 -31.75
C VAL A 43 9.20 0.85 -31.47
N ALA A 44 10.17 0.54 -32.33
CA ALA A 44 11.09 -0.57 -32.12
C ALA A 44 11.99 -0.36 -30.90
N LEU A 45 12.49 0.86 -30.68
CA LEU A 45 13.28 1.23 -29.50
C LEU A 45 12.47 1.03 -28.21
N GLU A 46 11.25 1.56 -28.16
CA GLU A 46 10.36 1.41 -27.01
C GLU A 46 10.02 -0.05 -26.72
N ARG A 47 9.76 -0.84 -27.77
CA ARG A 47 9.48 -2.27 -27.63
C ARG A 47 10.66 -3.04 -27.04
N ASN A 48 11.87 -2.76 -27.51
CA ASN A 48 13.09 -3.38 -27.00
C ASN A 48 13.33 -3.01 -25.53
N GLU A 49 13.12 -1.75 -25.16
CA GLU A 49 13.24 -1.29 -23.77
C GLU A 49 12.22 -1.97 -22.85
N ALA A 50 10.96 -2.09 -23.30
CA ALA A 50 9.91 -2.78 -22.55
C ALA A 50 10.23 -4.27 -22.34
N GLN A 51 10.78 -4.94 -23.35
CA GLN A 51 11.14 -6.37 -23.28
C GLN A 51 12.34 -6.64 -22.36
N ASN A 52 13.28 -5.70 -22.27
CA ASN A 52 14.46 -5.82 -21.39
C ASN A 52 14.15 -5.58 -19.90
N ASN A 53 13.06 -4.87 -19.60
CA ASN A 53 12.65 -4.59 -18.23
C ASN A 53 11.89 -5.78 -17.60
N LYS A 54 12.65 -6.80 -17.12
CA LYS A 54 12.13 -7.99 -16.38
C LYS A 54 11.28 -7.67 -15.13
N ARG A 55 11.26 -6.42 -14.65
CA ARG A 55 10.46 -5.97 -13.48
C ARG A 55 9.03 -5.55 -13.83
N LEU A 56 8.68 -5.42 -15.10
CA LEU A 56 7.31 -5.16 -15.54
C LEU A 56 6.52 -6.48 -15.63
N HIS A 57 6.41 -7.21 -14.52
CA HIS A 57 5.41 -8.28 -14.36
C HIS A 57 4.00 -7.69 -14.20
N ALA A 58 3.65 -6.69 -15.00
CA ALA A 58 2.26 -6.32 -15.20
C ALA A 58 1.67 -7.33 -16.21
N PRO A 59 0.57 -8.02 -15.89
CA PRO A 59 -0.07 -8.91 -16.84
C PRO A 59 -0.39 -8.12 -18.12
N GLU A 60 0.03 -8.64 -19.27
CA GLU A 60 -0.44 -8.24 -20.61
C GLU A 60 -0.44 -6.73 -20.93
N ARG A 61 0.65 -6.02 -20.67
CA ARG A 61 0.83 -4.71 -21.29
C ARG A 61 1.08 -4.94 -22.79
N GLN A 62 0.09 -4.64 -23.64
CA GLN A 62 0.26 -4.71 -25.09
C GLN A 62 1.40 -3.76 -25.48
N LEU A 63 2.44 -4.30 -26.11
CA LEU A 63 3.56 -3.52 -26.60
C LEU A 63 3.07 -2.58 -27.71
N VAL A 64 3.59 -1.37 -27.74
CA VAL A 64 3.28 -0.40 -28.79
C VAL A 64 3.61 -1.01 -30.15
N SER A 65 2.67 -0.94 -31.08
CA SER A 65 2.81 -1.46 -32.45
C SER A 65 2.14 -0.53 -33.45
N ILE A 66 2.64 -0.54 -34.68
CA ILE A 66 2.00 0.13 -35.80
C ILE A 66 1.02 -0.87 -36.43
N ASP A 67 -0.25 -0.77 -36.05
CA ASP A 67 -1.36 -1.53 -36.63
C ASP A 67 -2.30 -0.61 -37.41
N THR A 68 -3.41 -1.16 -37.93
CA THR A 68 -4.36 -0.41 -38.76
C THR A 68 -4.93 0.84 -38.06
N GLU A 69 -5.11 0.78 -36.74
CA GLU A 69 -5.55 1.95 -35.95
C GLU A 69 -4.46 3.02 -35.93
N ALA A 70 -3.22 2.62 -35.63
CA ALA A 70 -2.08 3.53 -35.63
C ALA A 70 -1.87 4.19 -37.02
N GLU A 71 -1.99 3.42 -38.10
CA GLU A 71 -1.89 3.95 -39.46
C GLU A 71 -2.98 4.99 -39.77
N GLY A 72 -4.22 4.74 -39.32
CA GLY A 72 -5.31 5.71 -39.44
C GLY A 72 -5.05 6.99 -38.66
N ILE A 73 -4.56 6.86 -37.42
CA ILE A 73 -4.19 7.97 -36.53
C ILE A 73 -3.05 8.81 -37.10
N LEU A 74 -2.02 8.18 -37.67
CA LEU A 74 -0.91 8.87 -38.33
C LEU A 74 -1.40 9.60 -39.59
N ARG A 75 -2.18 8.93 -40.44
CA ARG A 75 -2.74 9.52 -41.66
C ARG A 75 -3.61 10.74 -41.38
N SER A 76 -4.43 10.68 -40.33
CA SER A 76 -5.26 11.82 -39.89
C SER A 76 -4.45 13.06 -39.48
N ARG A 77 -3.17 12.87 -39.15
CA ARG A 77 -2.22 13.94 -38.79
C ARG A 77 -1.26 14.29 -39.93
N GLY A 78 -1.44 13.73 -41.13
CA GLY A 78 -0.54 13.93 -42.26
C GLY A 78 0.83 13.26 -42.09
N LEU A 79 0.93 12.25 -41.20
CA LEU A 79 2.17 11.52 -40.92
C LEU A 79 2.11 10.10 -41.50
N SER A 80 3.28 9.50 -41.69
CA SER A 80 3.46 8.08 -41.98
C SER A 80 4.39 7.43 -40.95
N SER A 81 4.51 6.10 -40.96
CA SER A 81 5.44 5.38 -40.09
C SER A 81 6.91 5.73 -40.34
N ASP A 82 7.22 6.33 -41.49
CA ASP A 82 8.57 6.75 -41.88
C ASP A 82 8.83 8.25 -41.61
N SER A 83 7.82 8.99 -41.10
CA SER A 83 8.01 10.36 -40.64
C SER A 83 8.95 10.41 -39.44
N ILE A 84 9.78 11.46 -39.35
CA ILE A 84 10.62 11.77 -38.19
C ILE A 84 9.92 12.89 -37.41
N PRO A 85 9.34 12.62 -36.23
CA PRO A 85 8.69 13.65 -35.43
C PRO A 85 9.73 14.57 -34.79
N ASP A 86 9.38 15.84 -34.66
CA ASP A 86 10.20 16.82 -33.95
C ASP A 86 10.47 16.38 -32.51
N ARG A 87 11.58 16.87 -31.97
CA ARG A 87 11.99 16.54 -30.61
C ARG A 87 10.91 16.95 -29.60
N ASP A 88 10.65 16.06 -28.65
CA ASP A 88 9.69 16.22 -27.55
C ASP A 88 8.22 16.27 -28.00
N VAL A 89 7.92 16.04 -29.29
CA VAL A 89 6.55 15.93 -29.78
C VAL A 89 6.03 14.50 -29.58
N PHE A 90 4.97 14.36 -28.79
CA PHE A 90 4.30 13.08 -28.57
C PHE A 90 3.35 12.72 -29.72
N ILE A 91 3.54 11.55 -30.31
CA ILE A 91 2.73 10.99 -31.38
C ILE A 91 1.91 9.82 -30.84
N PRO A 92 0.58 9.96 -30.69
CA PRO A 92 -0.28 8.85 -30.30
C PRO A 92 -0.37 7.83 -31.44
N LEU A 93 -0.45 6.55 -31.08
CA LEU A 93 -0.67 5.42 -31.97
C LEU A 93 -1.94 4.63 -31.61
N LYS A 94 -2.61 5.03 -30.52
CA LYS A 94 -3.90 4.49 -30.07
C LYS A 94 -4.84 5.63 -29.69
N GLY A 95 -6.13 5.44 -29.88
CA GLY A 95 -7.16 6.38 -29.42
C GLY A 95 -7.44 6.26 -27.92
N LYS A 96 -7.22 5.07 -27.34
CA LYS A 96 -7.51 4.78 -25.92
C LYS A 96 -6.28 4.97 -25.05
N THR A 97 -6.48 5.43 -23.81
CA THR A 97 -5.41 5.67 -22.81
C THR A 97 -5.21 4.52 -21.82
N ASN A 98 -5.89 3.40 -22.03
CA ASN A 98 -5.84 2.26 -21.12
C ASN A 98 -4.48 1.56 -21.15
N ALA A 99 -3.97 1.14 -19.98
CA ALA A 99 -2.68 0.46 -19.87
C ALA A 99 -2.63 -0.87 -20.64
N THR A 100 -3.76 -1.58 -20.74
CA THR A 100 -3.89 -2.81 -21.54
C THR A 100 -3.70 -2.56 -23.03
N ALA A 101 -4.00 -1.36 -23.52
CA ALA A 101 -3.76 -0.93 -24.89
C ALA A 101 -2.35 -0.33 -25.10
N GLY A 102 -1.44 -0.49 -24.12
CA GLY A 102 -0.09 0.08 -24.16
C GLY A 102 0.02 1.51 -23.64
N GLY A 103 -1.04 2.05 -23.02
CA GLY A 103 -1.04 3.39 -22.44
C GLY A 103 0.02 3.59 -21.34
N LYS A 104 0.58 4.81 -21.31
CA LYS A 104 1.56 5.25 -20.31
C LYS A 104 0.87 6.09 -19.25
N THR A 105 1.31 5.92 -18.00
CA THR A 105 0.87 6.75 -16.88
C THR A 105 2.08 7.50 -16.36
N ILE A 106 2.05 8.82 -16.46
CA ILE A 106 3.12 9.70 -16.02
C ILE A 106 2.69 10.37 -14.72
N ARG A 107 3.51 10.24 -13.68
CA ARG A 107 3.27 10.95 -12.42
C ARG A 107 3.75 12.39 -12.56
N LEU A 108 2.90 13.33 -12.18
CA LEU A 108 3.22 14.75 -12.13
C LEU A 108 3.69 15.15 -10.74
N LYS A 109 4.58 16.13 -10.67
CA LYS A 109 4.91 16.87 -9.47
C LYS A 109 3.81 17.87 -9.15
N HIS A 110 3.75 18.29 -7.90
CA HIS A 110 2.73 19.24 -7.45
C HIS A 110 2.85 20.60 -8.12
N GLU A 111 4.09 21.05 -8.38
CA GLU A 111 4.40 22.31 -9.08
C GLU A 111 3.94 22.37 -10.54
N GLU A 112 3.65 21.22 -11.16
CA GLU A 112 3.16 21.14 -12.55
C GLU A 112 1.63 21.29 -12.65
N ILE A 113 0.93 21.36 -11.51
CA ILE A 113 -0.53 21.35 -11.43
C ILE A 113 -1.02 22.72 -10.98
N HIS A 114 -1.94 23.32 -11.74
CA HIS A 114 -2.53 24.58 -11.34
C HIS A 114 -3.33 24.42 -10.02
N PRO A 115 -3.18 25.32 -9.03
CA PRO A 115 -3.88 25.21 -7.74
C PRO A 115 -5.41 25.12 -7.85
N ASP A 116 -6.00 25.74 -8.88
CA ASP A 116 -7.44 25.65 -9.12
C ASP A 116 -7.91 24.23 -9.45
N ASN A 117 -7.10 23.44 -10.15
CA ASN A 117 -7.40 22.06 -10.51
C ASN A 117 -7.28 21.16 -9.28
N THR A 118 -6.28 21.42 -8.44
CA THR A 118 -6.13 20.79 -7.12
C THR A 118 -7.34 21.05 -6.23
N ARG A 119 -7.76 22.32 -6.14
CA ARG A 119 -8.94 22.73 -5.36
C ARG A 119 -10.21 22.08 -5.91
N LEU A 120 -10.40 22.03 -7.23
CA LEU A 120 -11.54 21.35 -7.85
C LEU A 120 -11.62 19.88 -7.43
N ALA A 121 -10.50 19.14 -7.46
CA ALA A 121 -10.49 17.73 -7.07
C ALA A 121 -10.79 17.54 -5.57
N ILE A 122 -10.20 18.37 -4.70
CA ILE A 122 -10.44 18.32 -3.24
C ILE A 122 -11.91 18.61 -2.93
N GLU A 123 -12.47 19.68 -3.51
CA GLU A 123 -13.88 20.03 -3.33
C GLU A 123 -14.80 18.95 -3.87
N THR A 124 -14.45 18.30 -5.00
CA THR A 124 -15.22 17.17 -5.54
C THR A 124 -15.27 16.00 -4.55
N ALA A 125 -14.14 15.60 -3.97
CA ALA A 125 -14.09 14.55 -2.97
C ALA A 125 -14.91 14.93 -1.72
N ARG A 126 -14.78 16.18 -1.26
CA ARG A 126 -15.50 16.72 -0.10
C ARG A 126 -17.01 16.73 -0.32
N LEU A 127 -17.47 17.17 -1.49
CA LEU A 127 -18.90 17.19 -1.86
C LEU A 127 -19.51 15.79 -1.83
N LEU A 128 -18.74 14.78 -2.24
CA LEU A 128 -19.14 13.37 -2.23
C LEU A 128 -18.87 12.67 -0.89
N ARG A 129 -18.33 13.39 0.12
CA ARG A 129 -17.99 12.86 1.45
C ARG A 129 -17.04 11.66 1.39
N LEU A 130 -16.06 11.72 0.49
CA LEU A 130 -15.06 10.68 0.33
C LEU A 130 -13.74 11.11 0.99
N ASP A 131 -13.28 10.33 1.96
CA ASP A 131 -11.96 10.53 2.57
C ASP A 131 -10.83 10.24 1.58
N ILE A 132 -11.07 9.32 0.65
CA ILE A 132 -10.16 8.97 -0.44
C ILE A 132 -10.96 8.94 -1.75
N ALA A 133 -10.45 9.60 -2.78
CA ALA A 133 -11.08 9.59 -4.10
C ALA A 133 -10.05 9.69 -5.23
N GLY A 134 -10.30 8.99 -6.34
CA GLY A 134 -9.62 9.23 -7.61
C GLY A 134 -10.56 9.98 -8.56
N ILE A 135 -10.25 11.25 -8.82
CA ILE A 135 -11.02 12.14 -9.69
C ILE A 135 -10.39 12.11 -11.08
N ASP A 136 -11.13 11.66 -12.09
CA ASP A 136 -10.70 11.75 -13.49
C ASP A 136 -11.14 13.05 -14.12
N LEU A 137 -10.15 13.91 -14.38
CA LEU A 137 -10.30 15.21 -15.01
C LEU A 137 -9.75 15.15 -16.44
N ILE A 138 -10.57 15.54 -17.41
CA ILE A 138 -10.14 15.80 -18.78
C ILE A 138 -9.97 17.31 -18.96
N ILE A 139 -8.76 17.75 -19.29
CA ILE A 139 -8.39 19.16 -19.48
C ILE A 139 -7.27 19.26 -20.51
N LYS A 140 -7.21 20.36 -21.27
CA LYS A 140 -6.17 20.56 -22.30
C LYS A 140 -4.76 20.65 -21.72
N ASP A 141 -4.62 21.37 -20.61
CA ASP A 141 -3.36 21.57 -19.91
C ASP A 141 -3.63 21.70 -18.41
N ILE A 142 -3.10 20.77 -17.61
CA ILE A 142 -3.28 20.73 -16.15
C ILE A 142 -2.52 21.85 -15.42
N SER A 143 -1.56 22.50 -16.09
CA SER A 143 -0.83 23.66 -15.56
C SER A 143 -1.64 24.96 -15.67
N GLN A 144 -2.74 24.95 -16.42
CA GLN A 144 -3.67 26.07 -16.56
C GLN A 144 -4.92 25.85 -15.69
N SER A 145 -5.55 26.94 -15.28
CA SER A 145 -6.79 26.88 -14.49
C SER A 145 -7.96 26.34 -15.31
N TRP A 146 -8.67 25.33 -14.80
CA TRP A 146 -9.93 24.85 -15.38
C TRP A 146 -11.01 25.94 -15.50
N LEU A 147 -10.94 27.00 -14.68
CA LEU A 147 -11.86 28.14 -14.77
C LEU A 147 -11.68 28.91 -16.09
N GLN A 148 -10.49 28.88 -16.66
CA GLN A 148 -10.14 29.57 -17.90
C GLN A 148 -10.18 28.63 -19.11
N SER A 149 -9.61 27.43 -18.98
CA SER A 149 -9.51 26.47 -20.09
C SER A 149 -10.73 25.56 -20.23
N GLY A 150 -11.62 25.56 -19.23
CA GLY A 150 -12.60 24.50 -19.03
C GLY A 150 -11.97 23.19 -18.54
N GLY A 151 -12.82 22.23 -18.21
CA GLY A 151 -12.45 20.87 -17.84
C GLY A 151 -13.68 20.01 -17.58
N LEU A 152 -13.55 18.71 -17.67
CA LEU A 152 -14.62 17.75 -17.42
C LEU A 152 -14.17 16.69 -16.41
N ILE A 153 -14.90 16.58 -15.29
CA ILE A 153 -14.77 15.41 -14.41
C ILE A 153 -15.65 14.29 -15.00
N CYS A 154 -15.06 13.25 -15.55
CA CYS A 154 -15.80 12.15 -16.17
C CYS A 154 -16.11 11.01 -15.21
N GLU A 155 -15.28 10.83 -14.17
CA GLU A 155 -15.46 9.75 -13.19
C GLU A 155 -14.89 10.16 -11.83
N VAL A 156 -15.54 9.72 -10.75
CA VAL A 156 -14.98 9.78 -9.39
C VAL A 156 -15.02 8.38 -8.77
N ASN A 157 -13.85 7.88 -8.37
CA ASN A 157 -13.68 6.54 -7.82
C ASN A 157 -13.45 6.62 -6.31
N ALA A 158 -14.33 6.02 -5.51
CA ALA A 158 -14.21 5.96 -4.05
C ALA A 158 -13.08 5.03 -3.54
N ILE A 159 -12.67 4.06 -4.36
CA ILE A 159 -11.56 3.14 -4.06
C ILE A 159 -10.58 3.18 -5.23
N PRO A 160 -9.78 4.25 -5.36
CA PRO A 160 -8.89 4.39 -6.49
C PRO A 160 -7.76 3.36 -6.41
N GLN A 161 -7.37 2.81 -7.56
CA GLN A 161 -6.16 2.00 -7.64
C GLN A 161 -4.94 2.86 -7.28
N MET A 162 -4.16 2.39 -6.32
CA MET A 162 -2.98 3.07 -5.82
C MET A 162 -1.79 2.11 -5.80
N GLY A 163 -0.62 2.59 -6.20
CA GLY A 163 0.61 1.82 -6.05
C GLY A 163 1.04 1.70 -4.57
N PRO A 164 1.85 0.69 -4.20
CA PRO A 164 2.25 0.45 -2.80
C PRO A 164 2.86 1.68 -2.10
N LYS A 165 3.68 2.47 -2.82
CA LYS A 165 4.29 3.70 -2.29
C LYS A 165 3.28 4.83 -2.04
N ALA A 166 2.15 4.84 -2.75
CA ALA A 166 1.09 5.82 -2.52
C ALA A 166 0.27 5.41 -1.30
N ILE A 167 -0.11 4.13 -1.20
CA ILE A 167 -0.80 3.56 -0.03
C ILE A 167 0.00 3.79 1.25
N ARG A 168 1.32 3.51 1.25
CA ARG A 168 2.17 3.72 2.42
C ARG A 168 2.17 5.18 2.88
N ARG A 169 2.41 6.13 1.98
CA ARG A 169 2.39 7.58 2.30
C ARG A 169 1.03 8.04 2.81
N MET A 170 -0.03 7.47 2.25
CA MET A 170 -1.39 7.73 2.70
C MET A 170 -1.57 7.25 4.14
N MET A 171 -1.20 5.99 4.44
CA MET A 171 -1.24 5.44 5.79
C MET A 171 -0.40 6.26 6.77
N GLU A 172 0.82 6.65 6.41
CA GLU A 172 1.70 7.52 7.22
C GLU A 172 1.08 8.88 7.53
N LYS A 173 0.27 9.45 6.62
CA LYS A 173 -0.45 10.72 6.87
C LYS A 173 -1.75 10.53 7.67
N MET A 174 -2.42 9.40 7.50
CA MET A 174 -3.64 9.07 8.23
C MET A 174 -3.35 8.67 9.68
N ALA A 175 -2.17 8.10 9.92
CA ALA A 175 -1.59 7.82 11.21
C ALA A 175 -1.36 9.13 12.00
N LYS A 176 -2.25 9.47 12.94
CA LYS A 176 -1.98 10.54 13.92
C LYS A 176 -1.06 10.09 15.06
N GLU A 177 -0.91 8.78 15.22
CA GLU A 177 -0.09 8.08 16.22
C GLU A 177 0.61 6.89 15.55
N ASP A 178 1.56 6.25 16.24
CA ASP A 178 2.16 5.01 15.77
C ASP A 178 1.04 3.99 15.46
N LEU A 179 0.87 3.59 14.20
CA LEU A 179 -0.20 2.66 13.75
C LEU A 179 -0.01 1.24 14.28
N THR A 180 1.03 1.02 15.08
CA THR A 180 1.35 -0.26 15.66
C THR A 180 0.61 -0.37 16.98
N THR A 181 -0.28 -1.35 17.09
CA THR A 181 -0.73 -1.85 18.39
C THR A 181 0.53 -2.32 19.13
N PRO A 182 0.91 -1.71 20.28
CA PRO A 182 2.02 -2.21 21.08
C PRO A 182 1.85 -3.71 21.32
N PHE A 183 2.92 -4.45 21.05
CA PHE A 183 2.90 -5.89 21.03
C PHE A 183 4.08 -6.42 21.83
N HIS A 184 3.78 -6.99 22.99
CA HIS A 184 4.75 -7.58 23.90
C HIS A 184 4.74 -9.09 23.71
N LEU A 185 5.87 -9.65 23.29
CA LEU A 185 6.02 -11.09 23.10
C LEU A 185 6.75 -11.71 24.28
N VAL A 186 6.15 -12.75 24.87
CA VAL A 186 6.76 -13.58 25.90
C VAL A 186 6.95 -14.97 25.34
N ILE A 187 8.19 -15.46 25.37
CA ILE A 187 8.60 -16.71 24.76
C ILE A 187 8.83 -17.77 25.85
N HIS A 188 8.31 -18.98 25.63
CA HIS A 188 8.52 -20.13 26.52
C HIS A 188 9.01 -21.37 25.76
N HIS A 189 9.77 -22.24 26.44
CA HIS A 189 10.38 -23.42 25.83
C HIS A 189 9.60 -24.72 26.11
N GLU A 190 9.10 -24.94 27.33
CA GLU A 190 8.52 -26.25 27.71
C GLU A 190 7.10 -26.14 28.27
N THR A 191 6.91 -25.30 29.29
CA THR A 191 5.62 -25.07 29.92
C THR A 191 5.15 -23.66 29.61
N GLY A 192 3.89 -23.54 29.19
CA GLY A 192 3.25 -22.24 29.06
C GLY A 192 3.04 -21.58 30.42
N MET A 193 2.54 -20.35 30.42
CA MET A 193 2.17 -19.65 31.64
C MET A 193 0.76 -20.03 32.09
N GLU A 194 0.53 -20.06 33.40
CA GLU A 194 -0.83 -20.10 33.93
C GLU A 194 -1.58 -18.81 33.57
N GLN A 195 -2.86 -18.91 33.22
CA GLN A 195 -3.68 -17.79 32.77
C GLN A 195 -3.69 -16.61 33.76
N GLU A 196 -3.69 -16.87 35.06
CA GLU A 196 -3.64 -15.82 36.08
C GLU A 196 -2.28 -15.09 36.10
N ALA A 197 -1.18 -15.79 35.80
CA ALA A 197 0.14 -15.17 35.66
C ALA A 197 0.23 -14.32 34.39
N ILE A 198 -0.33 -14.81 33.27
CA ILE A 198 -0.40 -14.03 32.02
C ILE A 198 -1.23 -12.77 32.24
N ARG A 199 -2.37 -12.89 32.93
CA ARG A 199 -3.23 -11.77 33.27
C ARG A 199 -2.48 -10.73 34.08
N LYS A 200 -1.79 -11.12 35.16
CA LYS A 200 -0.99 -10.19 35.97
C LYS A 200 0.08 -9.48 35.14
N LEU A 201 0.81 -10.22 34.32
CA LEU A 201 1.83 -9.65 33.44
C LEU A 201 1.23 -8.69 32.40
N ALA A 202 0.04 -8.99 31.88
CA ALA A 202 -0.68 -8.10 30.97
C ALA A 202 -1.02 -6.77 31.67
N HIS A 203 -1.49 -6.81 32.92
CA HIS A 203 -1.72 -5.59 33.71
C HIS A 203 -0.43 -4.81 33.98
N GLU A 204 0.67 -5.49 34.34
CA GLU A 204 1.98 -4.86 34.59
C GLU A 204 2.59 -4.20 33.34
N THR A 205 2.26 -4.73 32.16
CA THR A 205 2.70 -4.20 30.86
C THR A 205 1.68 -3.27 30.19
N ASP A 206 0.63 -2.86 30.92
CA ASP A 206 -0.47 -2.01 30.43
C ASP A 206 -1.13 -2.57 29.14
N CYS A 207 -1.17 -3.90 29.03
CA CYS A 207 -1.83 -4.62 27.95
C CYS A 207 -3.30 -4.88 28.30
N ASN A 208 -4.20 -4.31 27.50
CA ASN A 208 -5.63 -4.55 27.66
C ASN A 208 -6.12 -5.83 26.97
N ALA A 209 -5.26 -6.48 26.17
CA ALA A 209 -5.54 -7.76 25.54
C ALA A 209 -4.35 -8.71 25.71
N TRP A 210 -4.64 -10.00 25.86
CA TRP A 210 -3.59 -11.01 25.93
C TRP A 210 -4.06 -12.36 25.38
N CYS A 211 -3.10 -13.17 24.94
CA CYS A 211 -3.37 -14.49 24.42
C CYS A 211 -2.25 -15.49 24.69
N ASP A 212 -2.62 -16.75 24.64
CA ASP A 212 -1.72 -17.91 24.60
C ASP A 212 -2.20 -18.88 23.51
N SER A 213 -1.68 -20.11 23.52
CA SER A 213 -2.04 -21.13 22.53
C SER A 213 -3.49 -21.59 22.62
N GLY A 214 -4.16 -21.38 23.76
CA GLY A 214 -5.51 -21.87 24.02
C GLY A 214 -6.59 -20.79 24.08
N SER A 215 -6.22 -19.53 24.32
CA SER A 215 -7.19 -18.51 24.72
C SER A 215 -6.88 -17.09 24.26
N ILE A 216 -7.94 -16.29 24.15
CA ILE A 216 -7.89 -14.85 23.88
C ILE A 216 -8.67 -14.14 24.98
N TRP A 217 -8.09 -13.06 25.49
CA TRP A 217 -8.67 -12.22 26.52
C TRP A 217 -8.58 -10.75 26.12
N ILE A 218 -9.65 -10.00 26.39
CA ILE A 218 -9.72 -8.56 26.20
C ILE A 218 -10.41 -7.95 27.41
N ASN A 219 -9.80 -6.97 28.06
CA ASN A 219 -10.28 -6.30 29.27
C ASN A 219 -10.72 -7.31 30.35
N ASP A 220 -9.88 -8.31 30.62
CA ASP A 220 -10.13 -9.43 31.56
C ASP A 220 -11.32 -10.35 31.22
N ILE A 221 -11.91 -10.23 30.03
CA ILE A 221 -12.98 -11.09 29.57
C ILE A 221 -12.40 -12.10 28.57
N GLN A 222 -12.63 -13.39 28.81
CA GLN A 222 -12.27 -14.44 27.86
C GLN A 222 -13.17 -14.35 26.63
N ILE A 223 -12.57 -14.07 25.48
CA ILE A 223 -13.26 -13.97 24.19
C ILE A 223 -13.29 -15.32 23.49
N SER A 224 -12.25 -16.13 23.67
CA SER A 224 -12.15 -17.47 23.10
C SER A 224 -11.29 -18.38 23.97
N ASN A 225 -11.62 -19.67 23.95
CA ASN A 225 -10.88 -20.76 24.58
C ASN A 225 -10.64 -21.94 23.61
N ALA A 226 -10.87 -21.72 22.31
CA ALA A 226 -10.85 -22.76 21.27
C ALA A 226 -9.91 -22.41 20.11
N ILE A 227 -8.74 -21.84 20.43
CA ILE A 227 -7.71 -21.52 19.43
C ILE A 227 -6.66 -22.63 19.38
N LYS A 228 -6.06 -22.80 18.21
CA LYS A 228 -5.14 -23.89 17.92
C LYS A 228 -3.69 -23.61 18.31
N ASN A 229 -3.28 -22.36 18.27
CA ASN A 229 -1.90 -21.92 18.51
C ASN A 229 -1.85 -20.41 18.79
N SER A 230 -0.75 -19.98 19.41
CA SER A 230 -0.58 -18.60 19.89
C SER A 230 -0.45 -17.61 18.74
N PHE A 231 0.09 -18.05 17.59
CA PHE A 231 0.21 -17.22 16.38
C PHE A 231 -1.16 -16.81 15.82
N MET A 232 -2.11 -17.74 15.75
CA MET A 232 -3.49 -17.45 15.35
C MET A 232 -4.19 -16.55 16.37
N ALA A 233 -3.95 -16.78 17.67
CA ALA A 233 -4.53 -15.97 18.73
C ALA A 233 -4.05 -14.50 18.64
N ALA A 234 -2.75 -14.29 18.44
CA ALA A 234 -2.15 -12.98 18.24
C ALA A 234 -2.70 -12.27 17.01
N ASN A 235 -2.80 -12.96 15.86
CA ASN A 235 -3.36 -12.37 14.64
C ASN A 235 -4.84 -11.98 14.79
N ALA A 236 -5.62 -12.76 15.53
CA ALA A 236 -7.01 -12.42 15.84
C ALA A 236 -7.09 -11.15 16.69
N LEU A 237 -6.23 -11.00 17.71
CA LEU A 237 -6.15 -9.79 18.52
C LEU A 237 -5.69 -8.56 17.74
N LEU A 238 -4.70 -8.70 16.86
CA LEU A 238 -4.18 -7.63 15.99
C LEU A 238 -5.22 -7.15 14.96
N SER A 239 -6.16 -8.01 14.59
CA SER A 239 -7.26 -7.65 13.68
C SER A 239 -8.43 -6.97 14.39
N HIS A 240 -8.41 -6.89 15.73
CA HIS A 240 -9.52 -6.42 16.54
C HIS A 240 -9.29 -4.99 17.03
N THR A 241 -10.17 -4.06 16.67
CA THR A 241 -10.00 -2.62 16.94
C THR A 241 -10.08 -2.21 18.42
N ILE A 242 -10.51 -3.11 19.31
CA ILE A 242 -10.55 -2.88 20.78
C ILE A 242 -9.18 -3.16 21.43
N SER A 243 -8.31 -3.94 20.78
CA SER A 243 -6.97 -4.24 21.29
C SER A 243 -6.09 -3.00 21.15
N ARG A 244 -5.81 -2.33 22.28
CA ARG A 244 -4.96 -1.13 22.31
C ARG A 244 -3.50 -1.47 22.57
N SER A 245 -3.25 -2.54 23.33
CA SER A 245 -1.93 -3.12 23.60
C SER A 245 -2.08 -4.62 23.86
N ILE A 246 -1.18 -5.44 23.32
CA ILE A 246 -1.29 -6.90 23.29
C ILE A 246 -0.08 -7.55 23.97
N LEU A 247 -0.34 -8.47 24.90
CA LEU A 247 0.63 -9.43 25.40
C LEU A 247 0.39 -10.80 24.78
N CYS A 248 1.36 -11.34 24.05
CA CYS A 248 1.28 -12.68 23.47
C CYS A 248 2.29 -13.60 24.14
N VAL A 249 1.82 -14.71 24.71
CA VAL A 249 2.66 -15.80 25.20
C VAL A 249 2.72 -16.88 24.13
N MET A 250 3.91 -17.19 23.64
CA MET A 250 4.10 -18.06 22.48
C MET A 250 5.27 -19.02 22.69
N ALA A 251 5.12 -20.26 22.25
CA ALA A 251 6.18 -21.25 22.38
C ALA A 251 7.30 -21.00 21.35
N GLU A 252 8.54 -21.34 21.69
CA GLU A 252 9.67 -21.26 20.75
C GLU A 252 9.42 -22.06 19.46
N ASP A 253 8.83 -23.25 19.57
CA ASP A 253 8.52 -24.10 18.42
C ASP A 253 7.46 -23.48 17.51
N GLU A 254 6.48 -22.77 18.07
CA GLU A 254 5.51 -22.02 17.29
C GLU A 254 6.19 -20.87 16.53
N ILE A 255 7.18 -20.20 17.13
CA ILE A 255 7.92 -19.11 16.47
C ILE A 255 8.77 -19.68 15.33
N LYS A 256 9.42 -20.83 15.54
CA LYS A 256 10.19 -21.54 14.50
C LYS A 256 9.29 -21.99 13.34
N GLN A 257 8.05 -22.38 13.64
CA GLN A 257 7.10 -22.88 12.65
C GLN A 257 6.36 -21.77 11.88
N PHE A 258 5.88 -20.73 12.59
CA PHE A 258 4.97 -19.72 12.03
C PHE A 258 5.61 -18.34 11.89
N GLY A 259 6.77 -18.12 12.51
CA GLY A 259 7.41 -16.80 12.61
C GLY A 259 6.78 -15.91 13.67
N LEU A 260 7.12 -14.62 13.62
CA LEU A 260 6.57 -13.61 14.53
C LEU A 260 5.21 -13.10 14.03
N PRO A 261 4.21 -12.92 14.92
CA PRO A 261 2.93 -12.33 14.53
C PRO A 261 3.03 -10.89 14.00
N VAL A 262 4.05 -10.15 14.46
CA VAL A 262 4.34 -8.78 14.01
C VAL A 262 5.80 -8.64 13.60
N TYR A 263 6.07 -7.76 12.63
CA TYR A 263 7.43 -7.53 12.14
C TYR A 263 8.33 -6.85 13.18
N ARG A 264 7.78 -6.01 14.07
CA ARG A 264 8.51 -5.36 15.15
C ARG A 264 7.71 -5.36 16.45
N PRO A 265 7.90 -6.37 17.32
CA PRO A 265 7.35 -6.34 18.67
C PRO A 265 7.91 -5.17 19.48
N THR A 266 7.06 -4.54 20.29
CA THR A 266 7.45 -3.48 21.24
C THR A 266 8.48 -3.99 22.23
N SER A 267 8.30 -5.21 22.72
CA SER A 267 9.31 -5.91 23.51
C SER A 267 9.26 -7.42 23.25
N ILE A 268 10.40 -8.06 23.48
CA ILE A 268 10.51 -9.52 23.51
C ILE A 268 11.15 -9.90 24.84
N SER A 269 10.54 -10.86 25.54
CA SER A 269 11.04 -11.39 26.81
C SER A 269 10.98 -12.91 26.78
N PHE A 270 11.85 -13.56 27.53
CA PHE A 270 11.83 -15.01 27.71
C PHE A 270 11.35 -15.33 29.13
N MET A 271 10.50 -16.35 29.27
CA MET A 271 10.12 -16.89 30.59
C MET A 271 11.28 -17.61 31.26
N GLN A 272 12.09 -18.32 30.47
CA GLN A 272 13.29 -19.00 30.91
C GLN A 272 14.40 -18.71 29.91
N LYS A 273 15.64 -18.66 30.39
CA LYS A 273 16.81 -18.44 29.55
C LYS A 273 16.84 -19.45 28.39
N THR A 274 16.76 -18.96 27.17
CA THR A 274 16.86 -19.81 25.98
C THR A 274 18.32 -20.19 25.70
N GLU A 275 18.54 -21.45 25.32
CA GLU A 275 19.84 -21.92 24.82
C GLU A 275 19.98 -21.74 23.30
N ASP A 276 18.88 -21.40 22.60
CA ASP A 276 18.84 -21.25 21.15
C ASP A 276 19.40 -19.88 20.72
N LYS A 277 20.72 -19.82 20.58
CA LYS A 277 21.45 -18.62 20.15
C LYS A 277 20.99 -18.11 18.78
N LYS A 278 20.56 -19.00 17.87
CA LYS A 278 20.09 -18.60 16.53
C LYS A 278 18.74 -17.90 16.61
N LEU A 279 17.84 -18.41 17.44
CA LEU A 279 16.56 -17.76 17.71
C LEU A 279 16.79 -16.35 18.29
N VAL A 280 17.64 -16.20 19.30
CA VAL A 280 17.97 -14.90 19.89
C VAL A 280 18.54 -13.92 18.86
N GLU A 281 19.46 -14.38 18.01
CA GLU A 281 20.05 -13.54 16.96
C GLU A 281 19.02 -13.10 15.91
N MET A 282 18.08 -13.98 15.55
CA MET A 282 16.96 -13.64 14.68
C MET A 282 16.06 -12.58 15.33
N LEU A 283 15.65 -12.77 16.59
CA LEU A 283 14.74 -11.86 17.30
C LEU A 283 15.32 -10.45 17.48
N LYS A 284 16.65 -10.34 17.69
CA LYS A 284 17.37 -9.06 17.80
C LYS A 284 17.28 -8.19 16.54
N GLN A 285 16.91 -8.75 15.38
CA GLN A 285 16.69 -7.97 14.16
C GLN A 285 15.33 -7.26 14.14
N HIS A 286 14.42 -7.65 15.03
CA HIS A 286 13.03 -7.24 15.04
C HIS A 286 12.66 -6.32 16.21
N THR A 287 13.49 -6.22 17.25
CA THR A 287 13.25 -5.31 18.37
C THR A 287 14.55 -4.75 18.93
N ASP A 288 14.51 -3.48 19.36
CA ASP A 288 15.60 -2.83 20.09
C ASP A 288 15.52 -3.14 21.61
N THR A 289 14.39 -3.71 22.07
CA THR A 289 14.12 -3.98 23.49
C THR A 289 13.96 -5.49 23.72
N VAL A 290 15.07 -6.17 24.00
CA VAL A 290 15.06 -7.51 24.61
C VAL A 290 15.12 -7.31 26.13
N LEU A 291 14.00 -7.53 26.81
CA LEU A 291 13.94 -7.39 28.27
C LEU A 291 14.65 -8.59 28.94
N PRO A 292 15.21 -8.41 30.15
CA PRO A 292 15.77 -9.52 30.92
C PRO A 292 14.71 -10.61 31.18
N ASP A 293 15.18 -11.84 31.43
CA ASP A 293 14.31 -12.99 31.72
C ASP A 293 13.29 -12.63 32.81
N ILE A 294 12.02 -12.99 32.62
CA ILE A 294 10.96 -12.71 33.59
C ILE A 294 11.13 -13.68 34.77
N GLU A 295 11.66 -13.19 35.91
CA GLU A 295 11.65 -13.95 37.16
C GLU A 295 10.21 -14.07 37.67
N LEU A 296 9.51 -15.11 37.23
CA LEU A 296 8.27 -15.52 37.85
C LEU A 296 8.61 -16.06 39.24
N GLN A 297 8.26 -15.30 40.29
CA GLN A 297 8.25 -15.85 41.64
C GLN A 297 7.34 -17.07 41.63
N THR A 298 7.93 -18.25 41.78
CA THR A 298 7.19 -19.49 41.94
C THR A 298 6.37 -19.37 43.22
N CYS A 299 5.06 -19.13 43.07
CA CYS A 299 4.12 -19.38 44.15
C CYS A 299 4.12 -20.90 44.39
N THR A 300 5.03 -21.38 45.21
CA THR A 300 4.97 -22.73 45.76
C THR A 300 3.73 -22.78 46.66
N HIS A 301 2.64 -23.33 46.13
CA HIS A 301 1.46 -23.67 46.92
C HIS A 301 1.87 -24.71 47.98
N THR A 302 2.16 -24.22 49.18
CA THR A 302 1.96 -24.98 50.41
C THR A 302 1.00 -24.14 51.26
N HIS A 303 -0.11 -24.75 51.69
CA HIS A 303 -1.26 -24.21 52.44
C HIS A 303 -2.49 -23.87 51.58
N CYS A 304 -3.14 -24.92 51.09
CA CYS A 304 -4.61 -24.98 51.14
C CYS A 304 -5.02 -25.41 52.56
N ILE A 305 -6.05 -24.76 53.10
CA ILE A 305 -6.87 -25.27 54.21
C ILE A 305 -7.73 -26.43 53.70
#